data_AF-A0A7V0XRA2-F1
#
_entry.id   AF-A0A7V0XRA2-F1
#
_cell.length_a   1.000
_cell.length_b   1.000
_cell.length_c   1.000
_cell.angle_alpha   90.00
_cell.angle_beta   90.00
_cell.angle_gamma   90.00
#
_symmetry.space_group_name_H-M   'P 1'
#
loop_
_entity.id
_entity.type
_entity.pdbx_description
1 polymer ?
#
loop_
_entity_poly.entity_id
_entity_poly.type
_entity_poly.pdbx_seq_one_letter_code
_entity_poly.pdbx_strand_id
1 'polypeptide(L)'
;MALRNQPYIPLYVQDYLTDEKLNECSPATQGVYIKLLCVLHKMDEYGTILLKQNDKQTSNQIKNFACKFAKQIAFSVEIIESALNELIANGVMTITGDILFQKRMVKDNGISVVRAKAGKKGGEKTQFAYKFAKAKPQANPENENENENENENINNIKKDKFQKPTLKEITSYCLERQNKINPQVFIDYYTSNGWRVGRNPMKDWKAAIRTWEKNNFEGSNGNGTNQRSYKRNQERELPPNIAEAADAITRDYLAKKAKRATGGS
;
A
#
# COMPACT_ATOMS: atom_id res chain seq x y z
N MET A 1 2.12 6.18 7.52
CA MET A 1 2.88 6.45 8.76
C MET A 1 4.16 5.65 8.70
N ALA A 2 5.31 6.26 8.98
CA ALA A 2 6.59 5.54 9.03
C ALA A 2 6.56 4.51 10.17
N LEU A 3 7.20 3.35 9.94
CA LEU A 3 7.20 2.17 10.82
C LEU A 3 7.71 2.41 12.26
N ARG A 4 8.31 3.59 12.56
CA ARG A 4 8.96 3.91 13.84
C ARG A 4 8.08 3.76 15.09
N ASN A 5 6.74 3.79 14.95
CA ASN A 5 5.80 3.69 16.08
C ASN A 5 4.88 2.47 15.99
N GLN A 6 5.26 1.42 15.25
CA GLN A 6 4.47 0.19 15.25
C GLN A 6 4.80 -0.65 16.49
N PRO A 7 3.78 -1.01 17.31
CA PRO A 7 3.99 -1.80 18.52
C PRO A 7 4.35 -3.26 18.22
N TYR A 8 4.31 -3.67 16.95
CA TYR A 8 4.59 -5.03 16.50
C TYR A 8 5.63 -5.05 15.39
N ILE A 9 6.32 -6.18 15.27
CA ILE A 9 7.25 -6.49 14.18
C ILE A 9 6.54 -7.47 13.26
N PRO A 10 6.43 -7.21 11.94
CA PRO A 10 5.88 -8.17 11.00
C PRO A 10 6.89 -9.33 10.81
N LEU A 11 6.72 -10.39 11.60
CA LEU A 11 7.48 -11.64 11.49
C LEU A 11 6.55 -12.74 10.97
N TYR A 12 6.82 -13.23 9.76
CA TYR A 12 6.06 -14.33 9.18
C TYR A 12 6.64 -15.65 9.68
N VAL A 13 5.83 -16.43 10.39
CA VAL A 13 6.26 -17.71 10.99
C VAL A 13 6.77 -18.67 9.93
N GLN A 14 6.09 -18.76 8.78
CA GLN A 14 6.51 -19.64 7.69
C GLN A 14 7.87 -19.21 7.11
N ASP A 15 8.05 -17.92 6.83
CA ASP A 15 9.33 -17.40 6.32
C ASP A 15 10.47 -17.68 7.31
N TYR A 16 10.22 -17.56 8.62
CA TYR A 16 11.21 -17.87 9.65
C TYR A 16 11.56 -19.37 9.69
N LEU A 17 10.56 -20.26 9.69
CA LEU A 17 10.77 -21.70 9.78
C LEU A 17 11.39 -22.31 8.50
N THR A 18 11.17 -21.68 7.35
CA THR A 18 11.65 -22.18 6.04
C THR A 18 12.92 -21.50 5.56
N ASP A 19 13.49 -20.56 6.32
CA ASP A 19 14.75 -19.92 5.96
C ASP A 19 15.91 -20.91 6.12
N GLU A 20 16.33 -21.49 5.01
CA GLU A 20 17.44 -22.47 4.94
C GLU A 20 18.73 -21.92 5.57
N LYS A 21 19.05 -20.64 5.33
CA LYS A 21 20.28 -20.01 5.81
C LYS A 21 20.29 -19.84 7.32
N LEU A 22 19.13 -19.53 7.89
CA LEU A 22 18.94 -19.42 9.33
C LEU A 22 18.89 -20.80 9.99
N ASN A 23 18.27 -21.79 9.33
CA ASN A 23 18.18 -23.16 9.81
C ASN A 23 19.55 -23.85 9.87
N GLU A 24 20.50 -23.46 9.02
CA GLU A 24 21.90 -23.89 9.08
C GLU A 24 22.70 -23.26 10.23
N CYS A 25 22.17 -22.24 10.91
CA CYS A 25 22.81 -21.63 12.07
C CYS A 25 22.56 -22.46 13.35
N SER A 26 23.42 -22.30 14.35
CA SER A 26 23.27 -22.96 15.64
C SER A 26 22.00 -22.54 16.39
N PRO A 27 21.46 -23.37 17.30
CA PRO A 27 20.26 -23.03 18.08
C PRO A 27 20.42 -21.72 18.89
N ALA A 28 21.64 -21.47 19.40
CA ALA A 28 21.96 -20.22 20.10
C ALA A 28 21.82 -19.01 19.15
N THR A 29 22.37 -19.12 17.93
CA THR A 29 22.28 -18.08 16.90
C THR A 29 20.84 -17.77 16.52
N GLN A 30 19.99 -18.78 16.34
CA GLN A 30 18.57 -18.58 16.03
C GLN A 30 17.85 -17.81 17.15
N GLY A 31 18.14 -18.13 18.42
CA GLY A 31 17.60 -17.39 19.57
C GLY A 31 18.10 -15.94 19.65
N VAL A 32 19.39 -15.72 19.41
CA VAL A 32 19.99 -14.38 19.37
C VAL A 32 19.38 -13.56 18.23
N TYR A 33 19.20 -14.16 17.05
CA TYR A 33 18.66 -13.49 15.87
C TYR A 33 17.29 -12.83 16.12
N ILE A 34 16.37 -13.52 16.81
CA ILE A 34 15.07 -12.94 17.18
C ILE A 34 15.23 -11.68 18.06
N LYS A 35 16.17 -11.69 19.00
CA LYS A 35 16.45 -10.49 19.82
C LYS A 35 17.12 -9.39 19.00
N LEU A 36 17.99 -9.73 18.04
CA LEU A 36 18.58 -8.76 17.12
C LEU A 36 17.51 -8.08 16.26
N LEU A 37 16.55 -8.84 15.69
CA LEU A 37 15.43 -8.28 14.94
C LEU A 37 14.61 -7.29 15.78
N CYS A 38 14.36 -7.63 17.05
CA CYS A 38 13.68 -6.73 17.99
C CYS A 38 14.41 -5.40 18.18
N VAL A 39 15.74 -5.45 18.32
CA VAL A 39 16.57 -4.24 18.44
C VAL A 39 16.51 -3.44 17.14
N LEU A 40 16.73 -4.07 15.99
CA LEU A 40 16.75 -3.41 14.67
C LEU A 40 15.42 -2.76 14.29
N HIS A 41 14.30 -3.29 14.79
CA HIS A 41 12.97 -2.69 14.63
C HIS A 41 12.82 -1.36 15.37
N LYS A 42 13.53 -1.20 16.49
CA LYS A 42 13.50 0.02 17.32
C LYS A 42 14.51 1.09 16.91
N MET A 43 15.43 0.78 15.99
CA MET A 43 16.45 1.73 15.54
C MET A 43 15.84 2.85 14.66
N ASP A 44 16.46 4.03 14.69
CA ASP A 44 16.02 5.19 13.88
C ASP A 44 15.98 4.88 12.38
N GLU A 45 17.02 4.21 11.88
CA GLU A 45 17.07 3.64 10.54
C GLU A 45 16.62 2.17 10.62
N TYR A 46 15.35 1.92 10.26
CA TYR A 46 14.69 0.61 10.39
C TYR A 46 15.50 -0.53 9.76
N GLY A 47 15.73 -1.59 10.53
CA GLY A 47 16.44 -2.77 10.04
C GLY A 47 17.97 -2.62 10.02
N THR A 48 18.50 -1.52 10.55
CA THR A 48 19.93 -1.20 10.51
C THR A 48 20.45 -0.74 11.87
N ILE A 49 21.74 -0.93 12.12
CA ILE A 49 22.45 -0.40 13.28
C ILE A 49 23.84 0.09 12.84
N LEU A 50 24.20 1.30 13.26
CA LEU A 50 25.46 1.96 12.92
C LEU A 50 26.41 1.94 14.13
N LEU A 51 27.69 1.61 13.95
CA LEU A 51 28.72 1.82 14.97
C LEU A 51 29.13 3.30 15.03
N LYS A 52 28.98 3.92 16.21
CA LYS A 52 29.49 5.26 16.48
C LYS A 52 30.96 5.17 16.92
N GLN A 53 31.67 6.30 16.97
CA GLN A 53 33.07 6.34 17.44
C GLN A 53 33.24 5.67 18.83
N ASN A 54 32.33 5.94 19.76
CA ASN A 54 32.36 5.35 21.11
C ASN A 54 32.12 3.83 21.15
N ASP A 55 31.57 3.25 20.08
CA ASP A 55 31.32 1.81 19.97
C ASP A 55 32.53 1.06 19.37
N LYS A 56 33.48 1.77 18.74
CA LYS A 56 34.65 1.18 18.06
C LYS A 56 35.80 0.97 19.04
N GLN A 57 35.62 0.04 19.96
CA GLN A 57 36.58 -0.26 21.02
C GLN A 57 37.74 -1.15 20.55
N THR A 58 37.46 -2.03 19.58
CA THR A 58 38.41 -3.00 19.03
C THR A 58 38.56 -2.81 17.52
N SER A 59 39.63 -3.33 16.91
CA SER A 59 39.77 -3.42 15.45
C SER A 59 38.74 -4.36 14.80
N ASN A 60 38.23 -5.34 15.55
CA ASN A 60 37.20 -6.28 15.07
C ASN A 60 35.80 -5.63 15.11
N GLN A 61 35.23 -5.39 13.93
CA GLN A 61 33.90 -4.81 13.79
C GLN A 61 32.79 -5.68 14.38
N ILE A 62 32.86 -7.00 14.22
CA ILE A 62 31.83 -7.93 14.72
C ILE A 62 31.81 -7.89 16.25
N LYS A 63 32.99 -7.89 16.87
CA LYS A 63 33.12 -7.75 18.32
C LYS A 63 32.57 -6.40 18.83
N ASN A 64 32.78 -5.32 18.09
CA ASN A 64 32.20 -4.01 18.42
C ASN A 64 30.67 -4.04 18.36
N PHE A 65 30.08 -4.68 17.33
CA PHE A 65 28.64 -4.89 17.25
C PHE A 65 28.15 -5.76 18.41
N ALA A 66 28.84 -6.85 18.74
CA ALA A 66 28.48 -7.72 19.85
C ALA A 66 28.46 -6.96 21.19
N CYS A 67 29.49 -6.16 21.47
CA CYS A 67 29.55 -5.30 22.66
C CYS A 67 28.40 -4.27 22.69
N LYS A 68 28.01 -3.75 21.52
CA LYS A 68 26.90 -2.81 21.40
C LYS A 68 25.55 -3.50 21.66
N PHE A 69 25.33 -4.69 21.12
CA PHE A 69 24.10 -5.46 21.33
C PHE A 69 23.99 -5.98 22.76
N ALA A 70 25.09 -6.38 23.40
CA ALA A 70 25.11 -6.85 24.78
C ALA A 70 24.56 -5.82 25.78
N LYS A 71 24.59 -4.52 25.44
CA LYS A 71 23.96 -3.45 26.24
C LYS A 71 22.42 -3.47 26.18
N GLN A 72 21.83 -4.17 25.21
CA GLN A 72 20.40 -4.14 24.90
C GLN A 72 19.73 -5.52 24.96
N ILE A 73 20.49 -6.60 24.77
CA ILE A 73 19.96 -7.97 24.76
C ILE A 73 20.61 -8.80 25.89
N ALA A 74 19.85 -9.72 26.46
CA ALA A 74 20.25 -10.55 27.59
C ALA A 74 21.09 -11.77 27.16
N PHE A 75 22.18 -11.53 26.44
CA PHE A 75 23.16 -12.55 26.04
C PHE A 75 24.57 -12.02 26.29
N SER A 76 25.52 -12.93 26.55
CA SER A 76 26.92 -12.55 26.72
C SER A 76 27.53 -12.08 25.41
N VAL A 77 28.59 -11.28 25.48
CA VAL A 77 29.25 -10.74 24.28
C VAL A 77 29.77 -11.87 23.39
N GLU A 78 30.27 -12.94 23.98
CA GLU A 78 30.85 -14.09 23.26
C GLU A 78 29.78 -14.84 22.46
N ILE A 79 28.60 -15.06 23.04
CA ILE A 79 27.46 -15.70 22.37
C ILE A 79 27.01 -14.85 21.19
N ILE A 80 26.91 -13.53 21.38
CA ILE A 80 26.48 -12.61 20.33
C ILE A 80 27.54 -12.54 19.22
N GLU A 81 28.82 -12.51 19.56
CA GLU A 81 29.92 -12.50 18.59
C GLU A 81 29.90 -13.77 17.74
N SER A 82 29.77 -14.95 18.34
CA SER A 82 29.63 -16.22 17.60
C SER A 82 28.40 -16.21 16.70
N ALA A 83 27.26 -15.76 17.21
CA ALA A 83 26.02 -15.69 16.45
C ALA A 83 26.11 -14.73 15.25
N LEU A 84 26.73 -13.56 15.43
CA LEU A 84 26.94 -12.61 14.33
C LEU A 84 27.87 -13.18 13.26
N ASN A 85 28.91 -13.92 13.64
CA ASN A 85 29.79 -14.60 12.67
C ASN A 85 28.99 -15.61 11.82
N GLU A 86 28.19 -16.47 12.44
CA GLU A 86 27.34 -17.44 11.73
C GLU A 86 26.31 -16.75 10.81
N LEU A 87 25.59 -15.74 11.31
CA LEU A 87 24.58 -15.02 10.54
C LEU A 87 25.15 -14.29 9.33
N ILE A 88 26.37 -13.77 9.43
CA ILE A 88 27.07 -13.10 8.32
C ILE A 88 27.60 -14.14 7.34
N ALA A 89 28.19 -15.24 7.83
CA ALA A 89 28.70 -16.33 6.99
C ALA A 89 27.59 -16.95 6.14
N ASN A 90 26.42 -17.21 6.72
CA ASN A 90 25.25 -17.75 6.01
C ASN A 90 24.49 -16.68 5.20
N GLY A 91 24.90 -15.41 5.30
CA GLY A 91 24.32 -14.30 4.54
C GLY A 91 22.91 -13.90 4.97
N VAL A 92 22.52 -14.23 6.20
CA VAL A 92 21.27 -13.78 6.85
C VAL A 92 21.38 -12.29 7.21
N MET A 93 22.54 -11.89 7.73
CA MET A 93 22.89 -10.49 8.02
C MET A 93 24.02 -10.00 7.13
N THR A 94 24.14 -8.69 6.99
CA THR A 94 25.20 -8.09 6.16
C THR A 94 25.79 -6.87 6.85
N ILE A 95 27.11 -6.76 6.77
CA ILE A 95 27.86 -5.57 7.19
C ILE A 95 28.30 -4.80 5.94
N THR A 96 28.15 -3.49 5.97
CA THR A 96 28.76 -2.60 4.97
C THR A 96 29.34 -1.38 5.67
N GLY A 97 30.67 -1.29 5.68
CA GLY A 97 31.39 -0.29 6.47
C GLY A 97 31.09 -0.46 7.96
N ASP A 98 30.53 0.58 8.59
CA ASP A 98 30.16 0.60 10.00
C ASP A 98 28.68 0.27 10.26
N ILE A 99 27.96 -0.23 9.24
CA ILE A 99 26.53 -0.51 9.32
C ILE A 99 26.31 -2.01 9.23
N LEU A 100 25.60 -2.57 10.22
CA LEU A 100 25.03 -3.91 10.17
C LEU A 100 23.53 -3.79 9.88
N PHE A 101 23.02 -4.63 8.99
CA PHE A 101 21.60 -4.59 8.65
C PHE A 101 21.06 -5.95 8.22
N GLN A 102 19.73 -6.07 8.28
CA GLN A 102 18.98 -7.21 7.78
C GLN A 102 18.28 -6.80 6.47
N LYS A 103 18.55 -7.53 5.38
CA LYS A 103 18.14 -7.14 4.02
C LYS A 103 16.63 -7.01 3.85
N ARG A 104 15.85 -7.94 4.43
CA ARG A 104 14.39 -7.96 4.31
C ARG A 104 13.75 -6.75 5.00
N MET A 105 14.16 -6.42 6.22
CA MET A 105 13.66 -5.27 6.98
C MET A 105 13.91 -3.96 6.23
N VAL A 106 15.12 -3.78 5.69
CA VAL A 106 15.47 -2.60 4.89
C VAL A 106 14.61 -2.51 3.63
N LYS A 107 14.42 -3.63 2.92
CA LYS A 107 13.56 -3.72 1.73
C LYS A 107 12.11 -3.39 2.06
N ASP A 108 11.57 -3.97 3.12
CA ASP A 108 10.18 -3.78 3.55
C ASP A 108 9.92 -2.34 3.98
N ASN A 109 10.88 -1.71 4.64
CA ASN A 109 10.82 -0.28 4.94
C ASN A 109 10.80 0.58 3.67
N GLY A 110 11.65 0.27 2.69
CA GLY A 110 11.65 0.94 1.38
C GLY A 110 10.28 0.88 0.69
N ILE A 111 9.70 -0.32 0.63
CA ILE A 111 8.36 -0.56 0.07
C ILE A 111 7.29 0.23 0.86
N SER A 112 7.37 0.21 2.19
CA SER A 112 6.44 0.92 3.07
C SER A 112 6.47 2.43 2.84
N VAL A 113 7.67 3.02 2.74
CA VAL A 113 7.83 4.45 2.45
C VAL A 113 7.23 4.82 1.09
N VAL A 114 7.45 4.01 0.06
CA VAL A 114 6.87 4.24 -1.28
C VAL A 114 5.34 4.16 -1.23
N ARG A 115 4.79 3.13 -0.58
CA ARG A 115 3.33 2.96 -0.39
C ARG A 115 2.73 4.12 0.39
N ALA A 116 3.40 4.59 1.45
CA ALA A 116 2.94 5.71 2.24
C ALA A 116 2.92 7.02 1.43
N LYS A 117 3.95 7.29 0.62
CA LYS A 117 4.00 8.44 -0.28
C LYS A 117 2.88 8.38 -1.34
N ALA A 118 2.70 7.22 -1.98
CA ALA A 118 1.64 7.01 -2.96
C ALA A 118 0.24 7.15 -2.34
N GLY A 119 0.02 6.55 -1.16
CA GLY A 119 -1.22 6.64 -0.40
C GLY A 119 -1.55 8.06 0.03
N LYS A 120 -0.56 8.83 0.50
CA LYS A 120 -0.72 10.26 0.81
C LYS A 120 -1.17 11.05 -0.43
N LYS A 121 -0.47 10.88 -1.56
CA LYS A 121 -0.83 11.54 -2.83
C LYS A 121 -2.23 11.17 -3.33
N GLY A 122 -2.66 9.92 -3.13
CA GLY A 122 -4.01 9.47 -3.44
C GLY A 122 -5.07 10.06 -2.51
N GLY A 123 -4.79 10.06 -1.20
CA GLY A 123 -5.66 10.59 -0.15
C GLY A 123 -5.84 12.10 -0.21
N GLU A 124 -4.80 12.86 -0.59
CA GLU A 124 -4.90 14.32 -0.76
C GLU A 124 -5.94 14.69 -1.82
N LYS A 125 -6.03 13.92 -2.92
CA LYS A 125 -7.04 14.15 -3.97
C LYS A 125 -8.47 13.87 -3.48
N THR A 126 -8.66 12.87 -2.64
CA THR A 126 -9.99 12.52 -2.11
C THR A 126 -10.41 13.40 -0.94
N GLN A 127 -9.48 13.86 -0.10
CA GLN A 127 -9.78 14.84 0.96
C GLN A 127 -10.10 16.22 0.40
N PHE A 128 -9.48 16.62 -0.72
CA PHE A 128 -9.90 17.82 -1.45
C PHE A 128 -11.37 17.67 -1.86
N ALA A 129 -11.76 16.55 -2.50
CA ALA A 129 -13.15 16.28 -2.87
C ALA A 129 -14.11 16.25 -1.66
N TYR A 130 -13.68 15.76 -0.49
CA TYR A 130 -14.48 15.76 0.74
C TYR A 130 -14.65 17.17 1.35
N LYS A 131 -13.65 18.05 1.26
CA LYS A 131 -13.80 19.47 1.67
C LYS A 131 -14.83 20.24 0.82
N PHE A 132 -15.03 19.87 -0.44
CA PHE A 132 -16.07 20.45 -1.30
C PHE A 132 -17.45 19.79 -1.16
N ALA A 133 -17.52 18.62 -0.52
CA ALA A 133 -18.75 17.91 -0.25
C ALA A 133 -18.99 17.86 1.26
N LYS A 134 -19.48 18.96 1.85
CA LYS A 134 -20.00 18.96 3.23
C LYS A 134 -21.02 17.82 3.36
N ALA A 135 -20.65 16.76 4.07
CA ALA A 135 -21.55 15.69 4.44
C ALA A 135 -22.59 16.28 5.41
N LYS A 136 -23.88 16.21 5.05
CA LYS A 136 -24.97 16.50 5.99
C LYS A 136 -24.89 15.49 7.14
N PRO A 137 -24.79 15.91 8.40
CA PRO A 137 -24.94 15.01 9.53
C PRO A 137 -26.44 14.89 9.81
N GLN A 138 -27.08 13.80 9.37
CA GLN A 138 -28.36 13.38 9.94
C GLN A 138 -28.35 11.85 10.01
N ALA A 139 -27.81 11.34 11.11
CA ALA A 139 -28.29 10.10 11.69
C ALA A 139 -29.58 10.47 12.45
N ASN A 140 -30.69 9.83 12.10
CA ASN A 140 -31.99 10.03 12.74
C ASN A 140 -32.25 8.86 13.70
N PRO A 141 -32.63 9.08 14.97
CA PRO A 141 -33.48 8.15 15.69
C PRO A 141 -34.96 8.43 15.34
N GLU A 142 -35.80 7.42 15.51
CA GLU A 142 -37.17 7.34 14.99
C GLU A 142 -38.21 8.24 15.70
N ASN A 143 -39.23 8.61 14.90
CA ASN A 143 -40.68 8.63 15.17
C ASN A 143 -41.49 9.93 15.43
N GLU A 144 -42.58 10.01 14.65
CA GLU A 144 -43.92 10.67 14.81
C GLU A 144 -44.08 12.17 15.15
N ASN A 145 -44.57 12.96 14.18
CA ASN A 145 -45.97 13.45 14.09
C ASN A 145 -46.16 14.65 13.14
N GLU A 146 -47.37 14.72 12.59
CA GLU A 146 -47.91 15.63 11.57
C GLU A 146 -48.01 17.10 12.04
N ASN A 147 -47.73 18.06 11.14
CA ASN A 147 -48.72 18.99 10.58
C ASN A 147 -48.08 20.22 9.88
N GLU A 148 -48.86 20.72 8.93
CA GLU A 148 -48.59 21.74 7.92
C GLU A 148 -48.42 23.16 8.48
N ASN A 149 -47.50 23.96 7.93
CA ASN A 149 -47.85 25.07 7.00
C ASN A 149 -46.68 26.05 6.74
N GLU A 150 -46.51 26.29 5.44
CA GLU A 150 -46.17 27.52 4.71
C GLU A 150 -44.98 28.44 5.02
N ASN A 151 -44.33 28.76 3.88
CA ASN A 151 -43.63 29.99 3.48
C ASN A 151 -42.19 30.24 3.93
N GLU A 152 -41.27 30.11 2.96
CA GLU A 152 -40.37 31.16 2.42
C GLU A 152 -39.30 30.45 1.54
N ASN A 153 -39.06 30.81 0.28
CA ASN A 153 -38.76 32.17 -0.14
C ASN A 153 -37.26 32.45 -0.42
N ILE A 154 -36.30 31.50 -0.36
CA ILE A 154 -34.90 31.77 -0.76
C ILE A 154 -34.28 30.66 -1.63
N ASN A 155 -33.92 31.06 -2.85
CA ASN A 155 -33.15 30.38 -3.88
C ASN A 155 -32.03 29.47 -3.34
N ASN A 156 -32.30 28.16 -3.32
CA ASN A 156 -31.33 27.12 -3.07
C ASN A 156 -31.38 26.16 -4.25
N ILE A 157 -30.34 26.14 -5.08
CA ILE A 157 -30.21 25.21 -6.22
C ILE A 157 -30.11 23.79 -5.64
N LYS A 158 -31.27 23.18 -5.39
CA LYS A 158 -31.39 21.77 -5.00
C LYS A 158 -30.81 20.98 -6.16
N LYS A 159 -29.69 20.28 -5.93
CA LYS A 159 -29.20 19.28 -6.89
C LYS A 159 -30.33 18.29 -7.13
N ASP A 160 -30.79 18.22 -8.38
CA ASP A 160 -31.87 17.33 -8.78
C ASP A 160 -31.60 15.93 -8.26
N LYS A 161 -32.51 15.43 -7.42
CA LYS A 161 -32.53 14.01 -7.09
C LYS A 161 -32.73 13.28 -8.41
N PHE A 162 -31.94 12.22 -8.65
CA PHE A 162 -32.04 11.42 -9.86
C PHE A 162 -33.50 11.00 -10.07
N GLN A 163 -34.12 11.52 -11.14
CA GLN A 163 -35.47 11.14 -11.53
C GLN A 163 -35.37 9.87 -12.36
N LYS A 164 -36.02 8.82 -11.88
CA LYS A 164 -36.11 7.57 -12.62
C LYS A 164 -36.90 7.86 -13.90
N PRO A 165 -36.34 7.59 -15.09
CA PRO A 165 -37.05 7.84 -16.33
C PRO A 165 -38.27 6.97 -16.47
N THR A 166 -39.27 7.50 -17.16
CA THR A 166 -40.42 6.70 -17.58
C THR A 166 -40.09 5.89 -18.84
N LEU A 167 -40.86 4.83 -19.08
CA LEU A 167 -40.71 4.01 -20.28
C LEU A 167 -40.86 4.82 -21.57
N LYS A 168 -41.76 5.80 -21.56
CA LYS A 168 -41.98 6.71 -22.68
C LYS A 168 -40.76 7.58 -22.98
N GLU A 169 -40.08 8.09 -21.96
CA GLU A 169 -38.86 8.88 -22.11
C GLU A 169 -37.70 8.07 -22.70
N ILE A 170 -37.49 6.84 -22.21
CA ILE A 170 -36.44 5.95 -22.75
C ILE A 170 -36.76 5.55 -24.18
N THR A 171 -38.02 5.25 -24.47
CA THR A 171 -38.46 4.89 -25.83
C THR A 171 -38.22 6.05 -26.80
N SER A 172 -38.62 7.26 -26.42
CA SER A 172 -38.40 8.47 -27.23
C SER A 172 -36.91 8.70 -27.48
N TYR A 173 -36.08 8.57 -26.45
CA TYR A 173 -34.63 8.75 -26.56
C TYR A 173 -33.92 7.67 -27.40
N CYS A 174 -34.38 6.41 -27.33
CA CYS A 174 -33.89 5.33 -28.19
C CYS A 174 -34.27 5.55 -29.66
N LEU A 175 -35.49 6.05 -29.92
CA LEU A 175 -35.98 6.38 -31.26
C LEU A 175 -35.22 7.57 -31.87
N GLU A 176 -35.04 8.65 -31.11
CA GLU A 176 -34.26 9.83 -31.52
C GLU A 176 -32.83 9.48 -31.94
N ARG A 177 -32.21 8.49 -31.29
CA ARG A 177 -30.86 8.03 -31.61
C ARG A 177 -30.79 6.90 -32.64
N GLN A 178 -31.93 6.34 -33.06
CA GLN A 178 -32.00 5.14 -33.92
C GLN A 178 -31.22 3.93 -33.35
N ASN A 179 -31.29 3.74 -32.03
CA ASN A 179 -30.59 2.66 -31.34
C ASN A 179 -31.42 1.35 -31.34
N LYS A 180 -30.76 0.19 -31.44
CA LYS A 180 -31.39 -1.15 -31.39
C LYS A 180 -31.69 -1.68 -29.96
N ILE A 181 -31.71 -0.81 -28.96
CA ILE A 181 -31.90 -1.20 -27.55
C ILE A 181 -33.39 -1.37 -27.28
N ASN A 182 -33.79 -2.49 -26.66
CA ASN A 182 -35.14 -2.66 -26.14
C ASN A 182 -35.34 -1.82 -24.85
N PRO A 183 -36.22 -0.80 -24.85
CA PRO A 183 -36.46 0.07 -23.70
C PRO A 183 -36.90 -0.68 -22.43
N GLN A 184 -37.70 -1.74 -22.58
CA GLN A 184 -38.26 -2.51 -21.46
C GLN A 184 -37.15 -3.21 -20.69
N VAL A 185 -36.25 -3.90 -21.41
CA VAL A 185 -35.14 -4.65 -20.82
C VAL A 185 -34.18 -3.74 -20.06
N PHE A 186 -33.96 -2.52 -20.57
CA PHE A 186 -33.14 -1.50 -19.89
C PHE A 186 -33.76 -1.07 -18.55
N ILE A 187 -35.08 -0.86 -18.51
CA ILE A 187 -35.80 -0.46 -17.30
C ILE A 187 -35.79 -1.57 -16.26
N ASP A 188 -36.08 -2.81 -16.67
CA ASP A 188 -36.15 -3.95 -15.76
C ASP A 188 -34.78 -4.22 -15.10
N TYR A 189 -33.69 -4.10 -15.86
CA TYR A 189 -32.33 -4.24 -15.35
C TYR A 189 -31.99 -3.18 -14.28
N TYR A 190 -32.26 -1.90 -14.54
CA TYR A 190 -31.92 -0.85 -13.58
C TYR A 190 -32.92 -0.73 -12.44
N THR A 191 -34.16 -1.17 -12.63
CA THR A 191 -35.15 -1.24 -11.55
C THR A 191 -34.77 -2.32 -10.55
N SER A 192 -34.36 -3.51 -11.01
CA SER A 192 -33.89 -4.60 -10.13
C SER A 192 -32.57 -4.28 -9.41
N ASN A 193 -31.64 -3.56 -10.03
CA ASN A 193 -30.35 -3.17 -9.42
C ASN A 193 -30.40 -1.84 -8.63
N GLY A 194 -31.61 -1.32 -8.36
CA GLY A 194 -31.79 -0.09 -7.58
C GLY A 194 -31.16 1.15 -8.23
N TRP A 195 -31.12 1.19 -9.57
CA TRP A 195 -30.55 2.25 -10.39
C TRP A 195 -29.08 2.54 -10.06
N ARG A 196 -28.24 1.49 -10.05
CA ARG A 196 -26.79 1.58 -9.79
C ARG A 196 -25.95 1.26 -11.01
N VAL A 197 -24.78 1.90 -11.10
CA VAL A 197 -23.71 1.58 -12.06
C VAL A 197 -22.45 1.22 -11.27
N GLY A 198 -22.14 -0.07 -11.20
CA GLY A 198 -21.12 -0.59 -10.30
C GLY A 198 -21.49 -0.36 -8.84
N ARG A 199 -20.59 0.25 -8.05
CA ARG A 199 -20.81 0.52 -6.62
C ARG A 199 -21.59 1.82 -6.34
N ASN A 200 -21.84 2.65 -7.35
CA ASN A 200 -22.41 4.00 -7.19
C ASN A 200 -23.83 4.10 -7.78
N PRO A 201 -24.71 4.94 -7.21
CA PRO A 201 -26.02 5.23 -7.79
C PRO A 201 -25.88 5.96 -9.13
N MET A 202 -26.77 5.64 -10.07
CA MET A 202 -26.83 6.24 -11.39
C MET A 202 -27.20 7.72 -11.29
N LYS A 203 -26.53 8.55 -12.11
CA LYS A 203 -26.76 10.00 -12.17
C LYS A 203 -27.42 10.45 -13.47
N ASP A 204 -27.19 9.72 -14.57
CA ASP A 204 -27.73 10.02 -15.89
C ASP A 204 -28.02 8.70 -16.63
N TRP A 205 -29.31 8.43 -16.85
CA TRP A 205 -29.77 7.21 -17.53
C TRP A 205 -29.51 7.28 -19.05
N LYS A 206 -29.47 8.47 -19.66
CA LYS A 206 -29.15 8.65 -21.08
C LYS A 206 -27.69 8.28 -21.36
N ALA A 207 -26.78 8.51 -20.42
CA ALA A 207 -25.40 8.04 -20.49
C ALA A 207 -25.29 6.51 -20.35
N ALA A 208 -26.13 5.90 -19.52
CA ALA A 208 -26.18 4.44 -19.39
C ALA A 208 -26.67 3.79 -20.69
N ILE A 209 -27.68 4.35 -21.37
CA ILE A 209 -28.12 3.89 -22.70
C ILE A 209 -27.00 3.96 -23.73
N ARG A 210 -26.23 5.04 -23.78
CA ARG A 210 -25.06 5.18 -24.68
C ARG A 210 -23.98 4.11 -24.43
N THR A 211 -23.88 3.61 -23.20
CA THR A 211 -22.93 2.53 -22.84
C THR A 211 -23.50 1.16 -23.20
N TRP A 212 -24.79 0.94 -22.95
CA TRP A 212 -25.53 -0.25 -23.38
C TRP A 212 -25.52 -0.42 -24.90
N GLU A 213 -25.59 0.68 -25.64
CA GLU A 213 -25.48 0.70 -27.11
C GLU A 213 -24.16 0.08 -27.56
N LYS A 214 -23.03 0.52 -26.99
CA LYS A 214 -21.70 -0.01 -27.33
C LYS A 214 -21.54 -1.49 -26.99
N ASN A 215 -22.08 -1.92 -25.85
CA ASN A 215 -21.93 -3.29 -25.37
C ASN A 215 -22.92 -4.30 -26.00
N ASN A 216 -24.02 -3.84 -26.61
CA ASN A 216 -24.94 -4.72 -27.35
C ASN A 216 -24.57 -4.91 -28.83
N PHE A 217 -23.74 -4.02 -29.40
CA PHE A 217 -23.21 -4.18 -30.76
C PHE A 217 -22.02 -5.14 -30.83
N GLU A 218 -21.29 -5.32 -29.73
CA GLU A 218 -20.27 -6.37 -29.58
C GLU A 218 -20.90 -7.51 -28.79
N GLY A 219 -21.30 -8.59 -29.49
CA GLY A 219 -22.06 -9.71 -28.94
C GLY A 219 -21.59 -10.16 -27.55
N SER A 220 -22.56 -10.33 -26.65
CA SER A 220 -22.33 -10.74 -25.27
C SER A 220 -21.54 -12.04 -25.17
N ASN A 221 -20.39 -11.98 -24.50
CA ASN A 221 -20.01 -12.97 -23.49
C ASN A 221 -19.22 -12.29 -22.36
N GLY A 222 -19.58 -12.63 -21.13
CA GLY A 222 -19.32 -11.86 -19.92
C GLY A 222 -17.86 -11.71 -19.46
N ASN A 223 -17.70 -10.81 -18.50
CA ASN A 223 -16.51 -10.56 -17.66
C ASN A 223 -15.23 -10.05 -18.34
N GLY A 224 -15.34 -8.95 -19.10
CA GLY A 224 -14.21 -8.17 -19.60
C GLY A 224 -13.65 -7.14 -18.60
N THR A 225 -13.15 -7.56 -17.44
CA THR A 225 -12.31 -6.68 -16.58
C THR A 225 -10.88 -7.23 -16.42
N ASN A 226 -10.20 -7.64 -17.50
CA ASN A 226 -8.75 -7.88 -17.39
C ASN A 226 -7.87 -7.88 -18.67
N GLN A 227 -8.31 -7.34 -19.81
CA GLN A 227 -7.47 -7.39 -21.04
C GLN A 227 -6.69 -6.11 -21.36
N ARG A 228 -7.13 -4.92 -20.88
CA ARG A 228 -6.38 -3.66 -21.08
C ARG A 228 -5.11 -3.55 -20.22
N SER A 229 -5.00 -4.34 -19.15
CA SER A 229 -3.82 -4.46 -18.29
C SER A 229 -2.73 -5.34 -18.89
N TYR A 230 -3.09 -6.35 -19.70
CA TYR A 230 -2.14 -7.32 -20.26
C TYR A 230 -1.32 -6.78 -21.43
N LYS A 231 -1.95 -6.05 -22.38
CA LYS A 231 -1.23 -5.50 -23.55
C LYS A 231 -0.22 -4.39 -23.21
N ARG A 232 -0.43 -3.65 -22.12
CA ARG A 232 0.52 -2.59 -21.70
C ARG A 232 1.82 -3.15 -21.08
N ASN A 233 1.83 -4.43 -20.71
CA ASN A 233 2.97 -5.09 -20.06
C ASN A 233 3.86 -5.88 -21.04
N GLN A 234 3.45 -6.11 -22.29
CA GLN A 234 4.25 -6.86 -23.27
C GLN A 234 5.25 -5.99 -24.06
N GLU A 235 5.07 -4.67 -24.11
CA GLU A 235 5.95 -3.75 -24.87
C GLU A 235 6.90 -2.92 -23.99
N ARG A 236 7.07 -3.26 -22.71
CA ARG A 236 8.19 -2.71 -21.93
C ARG A 236 9.29 -3.74 -21.91
N GLU A 237 10.38 -3.43 -22.60
CA GLU A 237 11.65 -4.14 -22.45
C GLU A 237 11.95 -4.35 -20.95
N LEU A 238 12.30 -5.59 -20.62
CA LEU A 238 12.56 -6.04 -19.25
C LEU A 238 13.64 -5.14 -18.61
N PRO A 239 13.33 -4.43 -17.50
CA PRO A 239 14.37 -3.73 -16.78
C PRO A 239 15.35 -4.73 -16.16
N PRO A 240 16.62 -4.34 -15.94
CA PRO A 240 17.62 -5.21 -15.34
C PRO A 240 17.11 -5.72 -14.00
N ASN A 241 17.46 -6.99 -13.71
CA ASN A 241 16.98 -7.80 -12.59
C ASN A 241 16.66 -6.94 -11.36
N ILE A 242 15.43 -7.00 -10.86
CA ILE A 242 14.95 -6.16 -9.74
C ILE A 242 15.85 -6.34 -8.50
N ALA A 243 16.51 -7.50 -8.35
CA ALA A 243 17.53 -7.73 -7.33
C ALA A 243 18.81 -6.90 -7.58
N GLU A 244 19.29 -6.83 -8.83
CA GLU A 244 20.43 -5.99 -9.22
C GLU A 244 20.12 -4.49 -9.09
N ALA A 245 18.90 -4.07 -9.44
CA ALA A 245 18.48 -2.67 -9.28
C ALA A 245 18.38 -2.27 -7.80
N ALA A 246 17.88 -3.16 -6.93
CA ALA A 246 17.82 -2.94 -5.49
C ALA A 246 19.24 -2.93 -4.86
N ASP A 247 20.11 -3.82 -5.30
CA ASP A 247 21.51 -3.85 -4.88
C ASP A 247 22.27 -2.60 -5.36
N ALA A 248 22.03 -2.11 -6.58
CA ALA A 248 22.63 -0.90 -7.11
C ALA A 248 22.17 0.36 -6.34
N ILE A 249 20.88 0.45 -6.00
CA ILE A 249 20.34 1.54 -5.17
C ILE A 249 20.93 1.49 -3.76
N THR A 250 21.07 0.30 -3.20
CA THR A 250 21.66 0.10 -1.86
C THR A 250 23.15 0.45 -1.86
N ARG A 251 23.90 0.01 -2.88
CA ARG A 251 25.32 0.37 -3.06
C ARG A 251 25.52 1.87 -3.27
N ASP A 252 24.69 2.51 -4.10
CA ASP A 252 24.81 3.95 -4.40
C ASP A 252 24.41 4.81 -3.18
N TYR A 253 23.42 4.39 -2.40
CA TYR A 253 23.10 5.02 -1.12
C TYR A 253 24.25 4.92 -0.11
N LEU A 254 24.85 3.73 0.02
CA LEU A 254 25.96 3.50 0.95
C LEU A 254 27.25 4.22 0.50
N ALA A 255 27.54 4.25 -0.80
CA ALA A 255 28.69 4.98 -1.36
C ALA A 255 28.57 6.50 -1.19
N LYS A 256 27.37 7.07 -1.40
CA LYS A 256 27.10 8.50 -1.16
C LYS A 256 27.22 8.86 0.32
N LYS A 257 26.87 7.95 1.23
CA LYS A 257 26.99 8.15 2.69
C LYS A 257 28.46 8.03 3.15
N ALA A 258 29.25 7.11 2.59
CA ALA A 258 30.68 6.97 2.88
C ALA A 258 31.52 8.19 2.44
N LYS A 259 31.20 8.79 1.29
CA LYS A 259 31.85 10.04 0.83
C LYS A 259 31.55 11.24 1.74
N ARG A 260 30.37 11.28 2.37
CA ARG A 260 30.00 12.33 3.34
C ARG A 260 30.71 12.18 4.68
N ALA A 261 31.16 10.98 5.02
CA ALA A 261 31.91 10.71 6.25
C ALA A 261 33.41 11.03 6.14
N THR A 262 33.94 11.21 4.92
CA THR A 262 35.37 11.43 4.63
C THR A 262 35.69 12.84 4.12
N GLY A 263 34.69 13.61 3.69
CA GLY A 263 34.85 15.00 3.24
C GLY A 263 34.67 16.07 4.32
N GLY A 264 34.80 15.70 5.58
CA GLY A 264 34.77 16.62 6.73
C GLY A 264 36.12 16.62 7.44
N SER A 265 37.11 17.24 6.83
CA SER A 265 38.36 17.70 7.46
C SER A 265 38.73 19.02 6.83
#